data_AF-A0A4W5M9E9-F1
#
_entry.id   AF-A0A4W5M9E9-F1
#
_cell.length_a   1.000
_cell.length_b   1.000
_cell.length_c   1.000
_cell.angle_alpha   90.00
_cell.angle_beta   90.00
_cell.angle_gamma   90.00
#
_symmetry.space_group_name_H-M   'P 1'
#
loop_
_entity.id
_entity.type
_entity.pdbx_description
1 polymer ?
#
loop_
_entity_poly.entity_id
_entity_poly.type
_entity_poly.pdbx_seq_one_letter_code
_entity_poly.pdbx_strand_id
1 'polypeptide(L)'
;METGVEPEDIGQDPENADRLEYDGDKKNGHTLKITDLRESDSATYWFRFITDQTRGRYIGNPGVTLSVTGLQVKVTGGHQDKTLTCSTTCTLTDNPTYIWYK
;
A
#
# COMPACT_ATOMS: atom_id res chain seq x y z
N MET A 1 20.71 15.54 -6.59
CA MET A 1 19.80 15.80 -7.72
C MET A 1 19.58 14.46 -8.37
N GLU A 2 18.59 13.71 -7.87
CA GLU A 2 18.25 12.41 -8.43
C GLU A 2 17.38 12.61 -9.68
N THR A 3 17.51 11.66 -10.58
CA THR A 3 17.15 11.65 -12.00
C THR A 3 15.71 12.10 -12.28
N GLY A 4 15.53 12.90 -13.34
CA GLY A 4 14.26 13.50 -13.78
C GLY A 4 13.24 12.52 -14.37
N VAL A 5 12.99 11.39 -13.71
CA VAL A 5 11.86 10.50 -14.03
C VAL A 5 10.63 11.09 -13.35
N GLU A 6 9.57 11.32 -14.12
CA GLU A 6 8.29 11.76 -13.57
C GLU A 6 7.68 10.61 -12.76
N PRO A 7 7.24 10.86 -11.50
CA PRO A 7 6.59 9.83 -10.71
C PRO A 7 5.28 9.40 -11.39
N GLU A 8 4.99 8.11 -11.30
CA GLU A 8 3.79 7.50 -11.86
C GLU A 8 2.53 8.01 -11.15
N ASP A 9 1.47 8.26 -11.93
CA ASP A 9 0.16 8.65 -11.42
C ASP A 9 -0.68 7.39 -11.20
N ILE A 10 -0.83 7.01 -9.93
CA ILE A 10 -1.59 5.83 -9.51
C ILE A 10 -3.07 5.87 -9.92
N GLY A 11 -3.62 7.06 -10.20
CA GLY A 11 -4.99 7.21 -10.69
C GLY A 11 -5.16 6.80 -12.15
N GLN A 12 -4.07 6.64 -12.90
CA GLN A 12 -4.09 6.18 -14.30
C GLN A 12 -3.93 4.66 -14.42
N ASP A 13 -3.59 3.98 -13.33
CA ASP A 13 -3.47 2.53 -13.30
C ASP A 13 -4.87 1.87 -13.30
N PRO A 14 -5.20 1.06 -14.32
CA PRO A 14 -6.47 0.33 -14.37
C PRO A 14 -6.71 -0.58 -13.16
N GLU A 15 -5.67 -1.10 -12.50
CA GLU A 15 -5.81 -1.93 -11.30
C GLU A 15 -6.41 -1.15 -10.12
N ASN A 16 -6.35 0.19 -10.17
CA ASN A 16 -6.77 1.09 -9.12
C ASN A 16 -8.14 1.75 -9.38
N ALA A 17 -8.74 1.54 -10.55
CA ALA A 17 -9.93 2.25 -11.03
C ALA A 17 -11.12 2.21 -10.05
N ASP A 18 -11.33 1.08 -9.36
CA ASP A 18 -12.45 0.88 -8.42
C ASP A 18 -12.01 0.96 -6.94
N ARG A 19 -10.73 1.19 -6.70
CA ARG A 19 -10.11 1.08 -5.35
C ARG A 19 -9.73 2.44 -4.78
N LEU A 20 -9.45 3.42 -5.64
CA LEU A 20 -9.03 4.75 -5.26
C LEU A 20 -10.19 5.74 -5.17
N GLU A 21 -10.24 6.45 -4.05
CA GLU A 21 -11.11 7.58 -3.84
C GLU A 21 -10.24 8.77 -3.42
N TYR A 22 -10.33 9.88 -4.14
CA TYR A 22 -9.65 11.12 -3.80
C TYR A 22 -10.66 12.15 -3.30
N ASP A 23 -10.56 12.50 -2.02
CA ASP A 23 -11.37 13.54 -1.40
C ASP A 23 -10.53 14.81 -1.25
N GLY A 24 -10.80 15.76 -2.14
CA GLY A 24 -10.11 17.03 -2.23
C GLY A 24 -11.06 18.20 -1.95
N ASP A 25 -10.74 19.05 -0.97
CA ASP A 25 -11.36 20.36 -0.86
C ASP A 25 -10.50 21.44 -1.56
N LYS A 26 -11.12 22.58 -1.88
CA LYS A 26 -10.44 23.71 -2.55
C LYS A 26 -9.54 24.52 -1.60
N LYS A 27 -9.32 24.06 -0.37
CA LYS A 27 -8.56 24.77 0.66
C LYS A 27 -7.28 24.01 0.98
N ASN A 28 -7.36 22.95 1.76
CA ASN A 28 -6.22 22.19 2.29
C ASN A 28 -6.50 20.70 2.52
N GLY A 29 -7.74 20.23 2.33
CA GLY A 29 -8.10 18.82 2.46
C GLY A 29 -7.68 18.06 1.22
N HIS A 30 -6.66 17.22 1.33
CA HIS A 30 -6.22 16.34 0.25
C HIS A 30 -6.04 14.94 0.82
N THR A 31 -7.10 14.14 0.74
CA THR A 31 -7.14 12.78 1.29
C THR A 31 -7.24 11.77 0.16
N LEU A 32 -6.28 10.85 0.10
CA LEU A 32 -6.36 9.67 -0.75
C LEU A 32 -6.82 8.48 0.10
N LYS A 33 -7.85 7.77 -0.36
CA LYS A 33 -8.34 6.53 0.23
C LYS A 33 -8.16 5.40 -0.78
N ILE A 34 -7.53 4.33 -0.31
CA ILE A 34 -7.31 3.09 -1.07
C ILE A 34 -8.11 1.99 -0.37
N THR A 35 -8.99 1.32 -1.11
CA THR A 35 -9.81 0.21 -0.63
C THR A 35 -9.31 -1.12 -1.19
N ASP A 36 -9.71 -2.24 -0.58
CA ASP A 36 -9.24 -3.58 -0.97
C ASP A 36 -7.70 -3.66 -1.04
N LEU A 37 -7.00 -3.27 0.03
CA LEU A 37 -5.53 -3.22 0.05
C LEU A 37 -4.90 -4.60 -0.21
N ARG A 38 -3.83 -4.59 -1.01
CA ARG A 38 -3.05 -5.73 -1.48
C ARG A 38 -1.58 -5.52 -1.17
N GLU A 39 -0.83 -6.62 -1.10
CA GLU A 39 0.63 -6.55 -0.90
C GLU A 39 1.32 -5.71 -1.97
N SER A 40 0.82 -5.75 -3.22
CA SER A 40 1.31 -4.98 -4.36
C SER A 40 1.13 -3.46 -4.22
N ASP A 41 0.26 -2.98 -3.33
CA ASP A 41 0.11 -1.53 -3.08
C ASP A 41 1.19 -0.98 -2.14
N SER A 42 2.06 -1.84 -1.60
CA SER A 42 3.13 -1.41 -0.72
C SER A 42 4.14 -0.56 -1.48
N ALA A 43 4.14 0.74 -1.21
CA ALA A 43 4.96 1.73 -1.90
C ALA A 43 5.11 2.99 -1.06
N THR A 44 5.96 3.92 -1.53
CA THR A 44 5.95 5.29 -1.05
C THR A 44 5.05 6.12 -1.95
N TYR A 45 4.07 6.79 -1.36
CA TYR A 45 3.10 7.65 -2.02
C TYR A 45 3.52 9.11 -1.84
N TRP A 46 3.53 9.87 -2.93
CA TRP A 46 3.88 11.28 -2.91
C TRP A 46 2.69 12.14 -3.28
N PHE A 47 2.40 13.14 -2.45
CA PHE A 47 1.43 14.16 -2.81
C PHE A 47 2.03 15.12 -3.83
N ARG A 48 1.31 15.36 -4.93
CA ARG A 48 1.70 16.31 -5.97
C ARG A 48 0.56 17.32 -6.17
N PHE A 49 0.90 18.60 -6.18
CA PHE A 49 0.01 19.63 -6.72
C PHE A 49 0.66 20.36 -7.89
N ILE A 50 -0.17 20.70 -8.86
CA ILE A 50 0.20 21.38 -10.10
C ILE A 50 -0.57 22.70 -10.10
N THR A 51 0.14 23.81 -10.33
CA THR A 51 -0.49 25.13 -10.47
C THR A 51 -0.59 25.52 -11.93
N ASP A 52 -1.37 26.56 -12.22
CA ASP A 52 -1.51 27.15 -13.54
C ASP A 52 -0.26 27.93 -14.01
N GLN A 53 0.69 28.19 -13.11
CA GLN A 53 1.95 28.84 -13.45
C GLN A 53 2.83 27.91 -14.28
N THR A 54 3.51 28.46 -15.28
CA THR A 54 4.53 27.74 -16.04
C THR A 54 5.57 27.11 -15.11
N ARG A 55 5.67 25.78 -15.13
CA ARG A 55 6.53 24.96 -14.24
C ARG A 55 6.15 24.95 -12.75
N GLY A 56 4.98 25.46 -12.39
CA GLY A 56 4.46 25.40 -11.03
C GLY A 56 4.07 23.98 -10.63
N ARG A 57 5.03 23.23 -10.07
CA ARG A 57 4.78 21.90 -9.52
C ARG A 57 5.50 21.75 -8.19
N TYR A 58 4.86 21.04 -7.27
CA TYR A 58 5.47 20.61 -6.03
C TYR A 58 5.20 19.13 -5.81
N ILE A 59 6.21 18.44 -5.30
CA ILE A 59 6.12 17.05 -4.84
C ILE A 59 6.46 17.08 -3.36
N GLY A 60 5.54 16.63 -2.52
CA GLY A 60 5.76 16.50 -1.09
C GLY A 60 6.89 15.53 -0.82
N ASN A 61 7.83 15.92 0.05
CA ASN A 61 8.94 15.08 0.50
C ASN A 61 8.87 14.95 2.03
N PRO A 62 9.06 13.77 2.63
CA PRO A 62 9.57 12.51 2.04
C PRO A 62 8.53 11.63 1.33
N GLY A 63 7.25 12.02 1.32
CA GLY A 63 6.15 11.14 0.96
C GLY A 63 5.66 10.32 2.15
N VAL A 64 4.74 9.39 1.91
CA VAL A 64 4.14 8.50 2.91
C VAL A 64 4.36 7.06 2.47
N THR A 65 5.06 6.26 3.27
CA THR A 65 5.30 4.85 2.98
C THR A 65 4.17 3.99 3.56
N LEU A 66 3.53 3.22 2.69
CA LEU A 66 2.55 2.20 3.04
C LEU A 66 3.18 0.81 2.92
N SER A 67 3.02 -0.02 3.94
CA SER A 67 3.41 -1.43 3.92
C SER A 67 2.18 -2.28 4.24
N VAL A 68 1.74 -3.07 3.27
CA VAL A 68 0.61 -3.98 3.42
C VAL A 68 1.17 -5.37 3.73
N THR A 69 0.93 -5.83 4.95
CA THR A 69 1.41 -7.12 5.45
C THR A 69 0.25 -8.04 5.78
N GLY A 70 0.50 -9.35 5.85
CA GLY A 70 -0.55 -10.33 6.06
C GLY A 70 -0.10 -11.59 6.78
N LEU A 71 -1.11 -12.36 7.21
CA LEU A 71 -0.97 -13.69 7.77
C LEU A 71 -1.50 -14.70 6.76
N GLN A 72 -0.72 -15.75 6.48
CA GLN A 72 -1.10 -16.83 5.57
C GLN A 72 -0.91 -18.17 6.27
N VAL A 73 -1.91 -19.05 6.14
CA VAL A 73 -1.78 -20.45 6.57
C VAL A 73 -1.37 -21.28 5.36
N LYS A 74 -0.19 -21.89 5.41
CA LYS A 74 0.31 -22.82 4.42
C LYS A 74 -0.01 -24.24 4.87
N VAL A 75 -0.53 -25.06 3.96
CA VAL A 75 -0.84 -26.47 4.21
C VAL A 75 0.17 -27.34 3.45
N THR A 76 0.86 -28.20 4.17
CA THR A 76 1.79 -29.18 3.58
C THR A 76 1.46 -30.59 4.10
N GLY A 77 2.06 -31.63 3.50
CA GLY A 77 1.88 -33.03 3.93
C GLY A 77 1.09 -33.92 2.96
N GLY A 78 1.01 -35.20 3.32
CA GLY A 78 0.45 -36.28 2.49
C GLY A 78 -1.07 -36.40 2.56
N HIS A 79 -1.60 -37.57 2.19
CA HIS A 79 -3.04 -37.82 2.16
C HIS A 79 -3.66 -38.05 3.57
N GLN A 80 -2.84 -38.47 4.53
CA GLN A 80 -3.27 -38.79 5.90
C GLN A 80 -2.87 -37.70 6.90
N ASP A 81 -1.64 -37.19 6.80
CA ASP A 81 -1.14 -36.16 7.71
C ASP A 81 -1.02 -34.80 7.00
N LYS A 82 -1.54 -33.77 7.65
CA LYS A 82 -1.46 -32.37 7.22
C LYS A 82 -0.74 -31.54 8.27
N THR A 83 0.20 -30.73 7.81
CA THR A 83 0.87 -29.72 8.62
C THR A 83 0.37 -28.35 8.22
N LEU A 84 -0.15 -27.61 9.20
CA LEU A 84 -0.51 -26.21 9.03
C LEU A 84 0.64 -25.34 9.52
N THR A 85 1.09 -24.42 8.70
CA THR A 85 2.16 -23.47 9.02
C THR A 85 1.61 -22.06 8.91
N CYS A 86 1.65 -21.33 10.02
CA CYS A 86 1.32 -19.91 10.03
C CYS A 86 2.55 -19.12 9.59
N SER A 87 2.44 -18.42 8.46
CA SER A 87 3.50 -17.61 7.84
C SER A 87 3.01 -16.17 7.80
N THR A 88 3.82 -15.21 8.23
CA THR A 88 3.46 -13.79 8.16
C THR A 88 4.59 -12.96 7.60
N THR A 89 4.22 -11.90 6.87
CA THR A 89 5.13 -10.83 6.46
C THR A 89 5.09 -9.65 7.44
N CYS A 90 4.24 -9.71 8.47
CA CYS A 90 4.16 -8.68 9.50
C CYS A 90 5.40 -8.68 10.38
N THR A 91 5.89 -7.49 10.73
CA THR A 91 6.87 -7.33 11.81
C THR A 91 6.17 -7.58 13.15
N LEU A 92 6.27 -8.80 13.67
CA LEU A 92 5.72 -9.14 14.97
C LEU A 92 6.63 -8.57 16.06
N THR A 93 6.10 -7.70 16.91
CA THR A 93 6.80 -7.20 18.10
C THR A 93 6.55 -8.12 19.29
N ASP A 94 7.47 -8.11 20.26
CA ASP A 94 7.40 -8.89 21.52
C ASP A 94 7.38 -10.43 21.31
N ASN A 95 6.52 -11.13 22.06
CA ASN A 95 6.33 -12.58 22.00
C ASN A 95 4.94 -12.89 21.42
N PRO A 96 4.81 -13.01 20.09
CA PRO A 96 3.52 -13.22 19.46
C PRO A 96 2.89 -14.53 19.91
N THR A 97 1.60 -14.49 20.25
CA THR A 97 0.82 -15.68 20.57
C THR A 97 0.11 -16.18 19.31
N TYR A 98 0.27 -17.46 19.00
CA TYR A 98 -0.39 -18.10 17.86
C TYR A 98 -1.52 -18.98 18.37
N ILE A 99 -2.74 -18.73 17.87
CA ILE A 99 -3.94 -19.47 18.25
C ILE A 99 -4.52 -20.11 16.99
N TRP A 100 -4.78 -21.42 17.06
CA TRP A 100 -5.37 -22.19 15.97
C TRP A 100 -6.81 -22.57 16.30
N TYR A 101 -7.71 -22.36 15.34
CA TYR A 101 -9.09 -22.80 15.41
C TYR A 101 -9.31 -23.94 14.42
N LYS A 102 -10.20 -24.88 14.76
CA LYS A 102 -10.64 -25.95 13.87
C LYS A 102 -11.87 -25.51 13.10
#